data_AF-A0A7Y0P9K0-F1
#
_entry.id   AF-A0A7Y0P9K0-F1
#
_cell.length_a   1.000
_cell.length_b   1.000
_cell.length_c   1.000
_cell.angle_alpha   90.00
_cell.angle_beta   90.00
_cell.angle_gamma   90.00
#
_symmetry.space_group_name_H-M   'P 1'
#
loop_
_entity.id
_entity.type
_entity.pdbx_description
1 polymer ?
#
loop_
_entity_poly.entity_id
_entity_poly.type
_entity_poly.pdbx_seq_one_letter_code
_entity_poly.pdbx_strand_id
1 'polypeptide(L)'
;MTWNRQGQNFAAAGLSNPAKLASDFASMCSSEMDPAIRPLIQIHQFEGERVVVAEIPELDPAHRPCFYIGAGMTKGSFVRVSDGDRRLSAYEVQLMLSSRGQPRDDEPELAALTGLSDPTVRRWLTIMRDEGTVELAGNQPRSKKARYRRTRQQTLFPQNATGRQ
;
A
#
# COMPACT_ATOMS: atom_id res chain seq x y z
N MET A 1 34.12 12.83 -6.94
CA MET A 1 32.88 13.63 -6.92
C MET A 1 32.15 13.35 -5.61
N THR A 2 32.53 14.10 -4.58
CA THR A 2 32.06 13.96 -3.19
C THR A 2 31.01 15.05 -2.94
N TRP A 3 29.74 14.64 -2.78
CA TRP A 3 28.68 15.53 -2.33
C TRP A 3 28.72 15.60 -0.81
N ASN A 4 29.23 16.70 -0.26
CA ASN A 4 29.04 17.07 1.14
C ASN A 4 28.79 18.58 1.23
N ARG A 5 27.57 18.98 1.60
CA ARG A 5 27.22 20.36 1.99
C ARG A 5 26.21 20.33 3.13
N GLN A 6 26.70 20.07 4.33
CA GLN A 6 26.04 20.52 5.54
C GLN A 6 26.54 21.96 5.79
N GLY A 7 25.66 22.96 5.60
CA GLY A 7 25.91 24.35 5.99
C GLY A 7 25.99 25.40 4.87
N GLN A 8 25.30 25.24 3.73
CA GLN A 8 25.17 26.34 2.76
C GLN A 8 23.73 26.84 2.70
N ASN A 9 23.57 28.17 2.77
CA ASN A 9 22.34 28.88 2.47
C ASN A 9 21.69 28.28 1.22
N PHE A 10 20.48 27.75 1.36
CA PHE A 10 19.67 27.38 0.21
C PHE A 10 19.23 28.67 -0.47
N ALA A 11 19.65 28.86 -1.72
CA ALA A 11 19.21 29.98 -2.55
C ALA A 11 18.36 29.43 -3.68
N ALA A 12 17.28 30.13 -4.04
CA ALA A 12 16.46 29.74 -5.17
C ALA A 12 17.28 29.85 -6.46
N ALA A 13 17.51 28.70 -7.11
CA ALA A 13 18.09 28.66 -8.44
C ALA A 13 16.95 28.80 -9.46
N GLY A 14 16.92 29.92 -10.18
CA GLY A 14 15.85 30.22 -11.13
C GLY A 14 15.56 29.08 -12.10
N LEU A 15 14.29 28.70 -12.19
CA LEU A 15 13.80 27.66 -13.09
C LEU A 15 13.41 28.26 -14.44
N SER A 16 14.06 27.79 -15.51
CA SER A 16 13.80 28.24 -16.89
C SER A 16 12.36 27.94 -17.33
N ASN A 17 11.86 26.73 -17.03
CA ASN A 17 10.46 26.35 -17.32
C ASN A 17 9.85 25.47 -16.19
N PRO A 18 9.31 26.09 -15.14
CA PRO A 18 8.71 25.38 -14.01
C PRO A 18 7.49 24.54 -14.40
N ALA A 19 6.68 25.01 -15.36
CA ALA A 19 5.48 24.30 -15.81
C ALA A 19 5.83 22.98 -16.49
N LYS A 20 6.85 22.99 -17.36
CA LYS A 20 7.35 21.76 -17.98
C LYS A 20 7.93 20.81 -16.92
N LEU A 21 8.74 21.32 -15.99
CA LEU A 21 9.33 20.50 -14.93
C LEU A 21 8.26 19.81 -14.06
N ALA A 22 7.22 20.56 -13.67
CA ALA A 22 6.08 20.02 -12.93
C ALA A 22 5.35 18.92 -13.72
N SER A 23 5.10 19.15 -15.02
CA SER A 23 4.44 18.18 -15.88
C SER A 23 5.27 16.91 -16.11
N ASP A 24 6.58 17.07 -16.33
CA ASP A 24 7.50 15.94 -16.52
C ASP A 24 7.60 15.11 -15.23
N PHE A 25 7.72 15.78 -14.08
CA PHE A 25 7.76 15.11 -12.77
C PHE A 25 6.46 14.35 -12.47
N ALA A 26 5.30 14.95 -12.74
CA ALA A 26 4.01 14.27 -12.60
C ALA A 26 3.91 13.02 -13.49
N SER A 27 4.39 13.14 -14.73
CA SER A 27 4.38 12.04 -15.69
C SER A 27 5.24 10.89 -15.19
N MET A 28 6.49 11.16 -14.81
CA MET A 28 7.43 10.18 -14.24
C MET A 28 6.84 9.46 -13.03
N CYS A 29 6.26 10.21 -12.07
CA CYS A 29 5.59 9.63 -10.90
C CYS A 29 4.44 8.69 -11.26
N SER A 30 3.75 8.95 -12.38
CA SER A 30 2.59 8.18 -12.80
C SER A 30 2.91 6.95 -13.65
N SER A 31 3.96 7.01 -14.48
CA SER A 31 4.28 5.97 -15.48
C SER A 31 5.51 5.14 -15.17
N GLU A 32 6.41 5.65 -14.33
CA GLU A 32 7.71 5.01 -14.07
C GLU A 32 7.86 4.50 -12.63
N MET A 33 6.86 4.73 -11.79
CA MET A 33 6.81 4.25 -10.40
C MET A 33 5.68 3.23 -10.23
N ASP A 34 5.95 2.17 -9.47
CA ASP A 34 4.95 1.19 -9.06
C ASP A 34 4.98 1.03 -7.52
N PRO A 35 3.89 1.30 -6.78
CA PRO A 35 2.62 1.85 -7.26
C PRO A 35 2.77 3.27 -7.80
N ALA A 36 1.88 3.65 -8.73
CA ALA A 36 1.88 4.98 -9.31
C ALA A 36 1.65 6.06 -8.24
N ILE A 37 2.50 7.09 -8.24
CA ILE A 37 2.43 8.20 -7.28
C ILE A 37 1.59 9.33 -7.89
N ARG A 38 0.77 9.98 -7.06
CA ARG A 38 0.00 11.19 -7.42
C ARG A 38 0.42 12.34 -6.50
N PRO A 39 1.55 13.00 -6.78
CA PRO A 39 2.03 14.10 -5.95
C PRO A 39 1.18 15.36 -6.18
N LEU A 40 1.04 16.18 -5.14
CA LEU A 40 0.51 17.53 -5.26
C LEU A 40 1.67 18.45 -5.65
N ILE A 41 1.64 19.00 -6.88
CA ILE A 41 2.71 19.84 -7.40
C ILE A 41 2.22 21.27 -7.51
N GLN A 42 2.98 22.21 -6.95
CA GLN A 42 2.69 23.64 -6.99
C GLN A 42 3.93 24.43 -7.37
N ILE A 43 3.73 25.54 -8.06
CA ILE A 43 4.80 26.50 -8.41
C ILE A 43 4.60 27.73 -7.54
N HIS A 44 5.60 28.04 -6.72
CA HIS A 44 5.62 29.18 -5.82
C HIS A 44 6.64 30.22 -6.26
N GLN A 45 6.41 31.48 -5.92
CA GLN A 45 7.42 32.53 -6.01
C GLN A 45 8.12 32.67 -4.67
N PHE A 46 9.45 32.62 -4.66
CA PHE A 46 10.29 32.75 -3.48
C PHE A 46 11.54 33.56 -3.83
N GLU A 47 11.78 34.65 -3.10
CA GLU A 47 12.93 35.56 -3.32
C GLU A 47 13.05 36.09 -4.77
N GLY A 48 11.92 36.29 -5.45
CA GLY A 48 11.88 36.75 -6.85
C GLY A 48 12.07 35.63 -7.89
N GLU A 49 12.32 34.41 -7.44
CA GLU A 49 12.50 33.22 -8.28
C GLU A 49 11.31 32.27 -8.20
N ARG A 50 11.15 31.40 -9.21
CA ARG A 50 10.11 30.36 -9.22
C ARG A 50 10.66 29.04 -8.71
N VAL A 51 9.97 28.46 -7.74
CA VAL A 51 10.31 27.16 -7.12
C VAL A 51 9.16 26.18 -7.35
N VAL A 52 9.48 24.94 -7.72
CA VAL A 52 8.50 23.85 -7.82
C VAL A 52 8.54 23.06 -6.51
N VAL A 53 7.38 22.92 -5.88
CA VAL A 53 7.19 22.15 -4.66
C VAL A 53 6.31 20.94 -5.00
N ALA A 54 6.76 19.75 -4.63
CA ALA A 54 6.02 18.52 -4.82
C ALA A 54 5.82 17.82 -3.46
N GLU A 55 4.56 17.71 -3.05
CA GLU A 55 4.17 16.98 -1.85
C GLU A 55 3.81 15.54 -2.25
N ILE A 56 4.53 14.57 -1.69
CA ILE A 56 4.34 13.15 -1.98
C ILE A 56 3.50 12.54 -0.86
N PRO A 57 2.26 12.07 -1.13
CA PRO A 57 1.44 11.43 -0.11
C PRO A 57 2.05 10.09 0.31
N GLU A 58 1.86 9.74 1.58
CA GLU A 58 2.27 8.43 2.08
C GLU A 58 1.38 7.32 1.48
N LEU A 59 2.02 6.26 0.98
CA LEU A 59 1.33 5.09 0.43
C LEU A 59 0.72 4.23 1.54
N ASP A 60 -0.45 3.63 1.29
CA ASP A 60 -0.99 2.58 2.14
C ASP A 60 0.07 1.46 2.34
N PRO A 61 0.36 1.03 3.58
CA PRO A 61 1.29 -0.06 3.85
C PRO A 61 1.08 -1.32 3.00
N ALA A 62 -0.16 -1.62 2.61
CA ALA A 62 -0.50 -2.76 1.75
C ALA A 62 0.11 -2.66 0.33
N HIS A 63 0.49 -1.46 -0.11
CA HIS A 63 1.04 -1.21 -1.43
C HIS A 63 2.54 -0.89 -1.41
N ARG A 64 3.19 -0.89 -0.24
CA ARG A 64 4.64 -0.68 -0.13
C ARG A 64 5.42 -1.96 -0.48
N PRO A 65 6.65 -1.89 -1.00
CA PRO A 65 7.37 -0.66 -1.34
C PRO A 65 6.88 -0.08 -2.67
N CYS A 66 7.02 1.24 -2.81
CA CYS A 66 7.03 1.88 -4.13
C CYS A 66 8.44 1.84 -4.69
N PHE A 67 8.56 1.53 -5.97
CA PHE A 67 9.85 1.39 -6.65
C PHE A 67 9.83 1.97 -8.07
N TYR A 68 11.01 2.39 -8.52
CA TYR A 68 11.23 2.77 -9.91
C TYR A 68 11.24 1.53 -10.82
N ILE A 69 10.33 1.49 -11.79
CA ILE A 69 10.08 0.34 -12.68
C ILE A 69 11.35 -0.02 -13.45
N GLY A 70 12.09 0.96 -13.97
CA GLY A 70 13.29 0.71 -14.77
C GLY A 70 14.45 0.04 -14.00
N ALA A 71 14.45 0.11 -12.67
CA ALA A 71 15.45 -0.58 -11.82
C ALA A 71 14.90 -1.87 -11.17
N GLY A 72 13.59 -2.10 -11.25
CA GLY A 72 12.90 -3.21 -10.58
C GLY A 72 12.88 -3.06 -9.06
N MET A 73 12.02 -3.82 -8.37
CA MET A 73 11.73 -3.64 -6.95
C MET A 73 12.97 -3.70 -6.03
N THR A 74 13.88 -4.66 -6.26
CA THR A 74 15.08 -4.84 -5.43
C THR A 74 16.09 -3.71 -5.58
N LYS A 75 16.15 -3.03 -6.74
CA LYS A 75 17.10 -1.94 -6.99
C LYS A 75 16.49 -0.55 -7.03
N GLY A 76 15.18 -0.46 -7.21
CA GLY A 76 14.42 0.76 -7.36
C GLY A 76 13.64 1.20 -6.12
N SER A 77 13.68 0.45 -5.02
CA SER A 77 13.01 0.84 -3.76
C SER A 77 13.94 1.63 -2.84
N PHE A 78 13.47 2.78 -2.35
CA PHE A 78 14.21 3.67 -1.45
C PHE A 78 13.38 4.02 -0.22
N VAL A 79 14.06 4.39 0.86
CA VAL A 79 13.46 4.90 2.09
C VAL A 79 14.18 6.17 2.52
N ARG A 80 13.41 7.17 2.96
CA ARG A 80 13.93 8.41 3.55
C ARG A 80 14.50 8.10 4.93
N VAL A 81 15.76 8.45 5.17
CA VAL A 81 16.46 8.29 6.46
C VAL A 81 17.12 9.61 6.81
N SER A 82 16.64 10.26 7.86
CA SER A 82 17.10 11.61 8.26
C SER A 82 16.99 12.58 7.07
N ASP A 83 18.11 13.13 6.60
CA ASP A 83 18.17 14.06 5.46
C ASP A 83 18.50 13.39 4.11
N GLY A 84 18.63 12.07 4.07
CA GLY A 84 19.02 11.33 2.87
C GLY A 84 18.02 10.27 2.45
N ASP A 85 18.21 9.75 1.24
CA ASP A 85 17.49 8.58 0.76
C ASP A 85 18.44 7.39 0.73
N ARG A 86 18.02 6.28 1.33
CA ARG A 86 18.77 5.03 1.33
C ARG A 86 18.00 4.00 0.53
N ARG A 87 18.71 3.26 -0.31
CA ARG A 87 18.14 2.10 -0.99
C ARG A 87 17.77 1.00 0.01
N LEU A 88 16.59 0.41 -0.14
CA LEU A 88 16.19 -0.73 0.67
C LEU A 88 17.04 -1.96 0.32
N SER A 89 17.40 -2.71 1.36
CA SER A 89 17.98 -4.04 1.20
C SER A 89 16.92 -5.03 0.71
N ALA A 90 17.35 -6.14 0.10
CA ALA A 90 16.44 -7.20 -0.32
C ALA A 90 15.60 -7.75 0.85
N TYR A 91 16.19 -7.80 2.05
CA TYR A 91 15.49 -8.21 3.26
C TYR A 91 14.38 -7.23 3.67
N GLU A 92 14.65 -5.92 3.63
CA GLU A 92 13.63 -4.91 3.96
C GLU A 92 12.50 -4.89 2.94
N VAL A 93 12.81 -5.05 1.64
CA VAL A 93 11.80 -5.23 0.60
C VAL A 93 10.92 -6.42 0.92
N GLN A 94 11.51 -7.57 1.27
CA GLN A 94 10.76 -8.77 1.64
C GLN A 94 9.88 -8.57 2.88
N LEU A 95 10.36 -7.81 3.87
CA LEU A 95 9.60 -7.47 5.06
C LEU A 95 8.41 -6.55 4.74
N MET A 96 8.57 -5.62 3.80
CA MET A 96 7.45 -4.80 3.33
C MET A 96 6.42 -5.66 2.58
N LEU A 97 6.87 -6.58 1.73
CA LEU A 97 5.98 -7.51 1.02
C LEU A 97 5.20 -8.42 1.97
N SER A 98 5.86 -8.96 3.01
CA SER A 98 5.20 -9.82 3.99
C SER A 98 4.26 -9.04 4.92
N SER A 99 4.54 -7.76 5.16
CA SER A 99 3.71 -6.88 5.98
C SER A 99 2.55 -6.22 5.23
N ARG A 100 2.38 -6.47 3.92
CA ARG A 100 1.21 -6.01 3.15
C ARG A 100 -0.14 -6.45 3.74
N GLY A 101 -0.11 -7.37 4.71
CA GLY A 101 -1.30 -7.94 5.32
C GLY A 101 -2.03 -8.81 4.30
N GLN A 102 -2.93 -9.66 4.78
CA GLN A 102 -3.62 -10.52 3.84
C GLN A 102 -4.74 -9.71 3.12
N PRO A 103 -4.90 -9.80 1.78
CA PRO A 103 -5.77 -8.91 0.99
C PRO A 103 -7.23 -9.05 1.36
N ARG A 104 -7.90 -8.00 1.83
CA ARG A 104 -9.26 -8.09 2.41
C ARG A 104 -10.34 -8.12 1.31
N ASP A 105 -9.99 -8.68 0.15
CA ASP A 105 -10.75 -8.71 -1.12
C ASP A 105 -11.74 -9.88 -1.20
N ASP A 106 -11.83 -10.72 -0.16
CA ASP A 106 -12.70 -11.90 -0.13
C ASP A 106 -14.19 -11.55 0.12
N GLU A 107 -14.54 -10.32 0.55
CA GLU A 107 -15.93 -9.90 0.80
C GLU A 107 -16.84 -9.96 -0.45
N PRO A 108 -16.46 -9.39 -1.62
CA PRO A 108 -17.27 -9.50 -2.84
C PRO A 108 -17.33 -10.93 -3.41
N GLU A 109 -16.27 -11.72 -3.23
CA GLU A 109 -16.25 -13.13 -3.67
C GLU A 109 -17.23 -13.99 -2.84
N LEU A 110 -17.32 -13.76 -1.53
CA LEU A 110 -18.31 -14.41 -0.68
C LEU A 110 -19.76 -14.03 -1.03
N ALA A 111 -20.03 -12.76 -1.35
CA ALA A 111 -21.35 -12.32 -1.78
C ALA A 111 -21.75 -13.00 -3.11
N ALA A 112 -20.82 -13.09 -4.05
CA ALA A 112 -21.02 -13.77 -5.33
C ALA A 112 -21.24 -15.28 -5.18
N LEU A 113 -20.47 -15.95 -4.32
CA LEU A 113 -20.58 -17.40 -4.08
C LEU A 113 -21.84 -17.79 -3.28
N THR A 114 -22.33 -16.92 -2.39
CA THR A 114 -23.50 -17.21 -1.55
C THR A 114 -24.80 -16.65 -2.10
N GLY A 115 -24.74 -15.76 -3.11
CA GLY A 115 -25.90 -15.06 -3.66
C GLY A 115 -26.56 -14.08 -2.67
N LEU A 116 -25.88 -13.75 -1.58
CA LEU A 116 -26.38 -12.87 -0.53
C LEU A 116 -25.91 -11.43 -0.75
N SER A 117 -26.74 -10.48 -0.35
CA SER A 117 -26.37 -9.06 -0.36
C SER A 117 -25.36 -8.74 0.76
N ASP A 118 -24.44 -7.80 0.52
CA ASP A 118 -23.43 -7.33 1.49
C ASP A 118 -23.97 -7.06 2.92
N PRO A 119 -25.16 -6.44 3.11
CA PRO A 119 -25.71 -6.23 4.45
C PRO A 119 -26.09 -7.55 5.15
N THR A 120 -26.54 -8.54 4.37
CA THR A 120 -26.91 -9.86 4.88
C THR A 120 -25.68 -10.66 5.28
N VAL A 121 -24.62 -10.61 4.47
CA VAL A 121 -23.32 -11.23 4.77
C VAL A 121 -22.75 -10.66 6.06
N ARG A 122 -22.78 -9.33 6.24
CA ARG A 122 -22.33 -8.66 7.46
C ARG A 122 -23.12 -9.07 8.71
N ARG A 123 -24.45 -9.19 8.57
CA ARG A 123 -25.31 -9.65 9.65
C ARG A 123 -24.98 -11.08 10.06
N TRP A 124 -24.82 -11.98 9.09
CA TRP A 124 -24.46 -13.38 9.33
C TRP A 124 -23.08 -13.55 9.97
N LEU A 125 -22.07 -12.80 9.51
CA LEU A 125 -20.74 -12.80 10.12
C LEU A 125 -20.76 -12.30 11.57
N THR A 126 -21.66 -11.36 11.89
CA THR A 126 -21.86 -10.90 13.28
C THR A 126 -22.45 -12.00 14.16
N ILE A 127 -23.48 -12.70 13.66
CA ILE A 127 -24.12 -13.81 14.38
C ILE A 127 -23.13 -14.95 14.61
N MET A 128 -22.41 -15.38 13.56
CA MET A 128 -21.43 -16.48 13.67
C MET A 128 -20.25 -16.17 14.60
N ARG A 129 -19.92 -14.89 14.78
CA ARG A 129 -18.92 -14.44 15.75
C ARG A 129 -19.43 -14.51 17.17
N ASP A 130 -20.65 -14.04 17.41
CA ASP A 130 -21.27 -14.09 18.74
C ASP A 130 -21.54 -15.54 19.19
N GLU A 131 -21.80 -16.45 18.25
CA GLU A 131 -21.93 -17.90 18.48
C GLU A 131 -20.58 -18.63 18.65
N GLY A 132 -19.45 -17.95 18.46
CA GLY A 132 -18.11 -18.53 18.58
C GLY A 132 -17.72 -19.50 17.46
N THR A 133 -18.56 -19.67 16.43
CA THR A 133 -18.29 -20.49 15.24
C THR A 133 -17.21 -19.86 14.34
N VAL A 134 -17.05 -18.54 14.41
CA VAL A 134 -16.11 -17.77 13.62
C VAL A 134 -15.38 -16.75 14.51
N GLU A 135 -14.06 -16.78 14.49
CA GLU A 135 -13.20 -15.80 15.13
C GLU A 135 -12.75 -14.73 14.14
N LEU A 136 -12.58 -13.51 14.63
CA LEU A 136 -11.91 -12.45 13.86
C LEU A 136 -10.42 -12.76 13.78
N ALA A 137 -9.92 -12.96 12.56
CA ALA A 137 -8.50 -13.02 12.28
C ALA A 137 -7.91 -11.59 12.23
N GLY A 138 -7.90 -10.92 13.40
CA GLY A 138 -7.26 -9.60 13.57
C GLY A 138 -7.87 -8.74 14.68
N ASN A 139 -7.14 -7.69 15.08
CA ASN A 139 -7.45 -6.84 16.24
C ASN A 139 -8.49 -5.72 16.00
N GLN A 140 -9.19 -5.69 14.85
CA GLN A 140 -10.12 -4.58 14.52
C GLN A 140 -11.48 -5.07 14.02
N PRO A 141 -12.47 -5.23 14.92
CA PRO A 141 -13.78 -5.84 14.63
C PRO A 141 -14.72 -5.01 13.73
N ARG A 142 -14.44 -3.71 13.51
CA ARG A 142 -15.34 -2.77 12.84
C ARG A 142 -14.88 -2.28 11.45
N SER A 143 -13.79 -2.83 10.92
CA SER A 143 -13.22 -2.40 9.64
C SER A 143 -13.92 -3.10 8.46
N LYS A 144 -14.11 -2.38 7.32
CA LYS A 144 -14.62 -2.85 6.00
C LYS A 144 -13.86 -4.01 5.35
N LYS A 145 -12.92 -4.56 6.10
CA LYS A 145 -11.89 -5.45 5.65
C LYS A 145 -11.72 -6.58 6.69
N ALA A 146 -12.60 -6.68 7.69
CA ALA A 146 -12.48 -7.64 8.78
C ALA A 146 -12.33 -9.06 8.23
N ARG A 147 -11.31 -9.78 8.72
CA ARG A 147 -11.03 -11.15 8.30
C ARG A 147 -11.60 -12.09 9.33
N TYR A 148 -12.19 -13.18 8.85
CA TYR A 148 -12.90 -14.14 9.68
C TYR A 148 -12.29 -15.52 9.45
N ARG A 149 -12.04 -16.27 10.52
CA ARG A 149 -11.57 -17.64 10.49
C ARG A 149 -12.56 -18.49 11.27
N ARG A 150 -12.96 -19.64 10.74
CA ARG A 150 -13.79 -20.59 11.53
C ARG A 150 -12.97 -21.07 12.73
N THR A 151 -13.51 -20.87 13.92
CA THR A 151 -13.02 -21.50 15.14
C THR A 151 -13.18 -23.00 14.94
N ARG A 152 -12.20 -23.81 15.33
CA ARG A 152 -12.14 -25.25 15.05
C ARG A 152 -13.47 -25.96 15.37
N GLN A 153 -14.35 -26.06 14.40
CA GLN A 153 -15.53 -26.90 14.48
C GLN A 153 -15.21 -28.14 13.67
N GLN A 154 -15.24 -29.29 14.36
CA GLN A 154 -15.34 -30.60 13.73
C GLN A 154 -16.29 -30.51 12.55
N THR A 155 -15.83 -31.03 11.42
CA THR A 155 -16.58 -31.16 10.18
C THR A 155 -18.00 -31.65 10.50
N LEU A 156 -19.00 -30.80 10.27
CA LEU A 156 -20.43 -31.13 10.47
C LEU A 156 -20.92 -32.23 9.50
N PHE A 157 -20.07 -32.64 8.55
CA PHE A 157 -20.28 -33.80 7.71
C PHE A 157 -19.15 -34.80 7.98
N PRO A 158 -19.43 -36.01 8.53
CA PRO A 158 -18.45 -37.07 8.52
C PRO A 158 -18.08 -37.35 7.05
N GLN A 159 -16.78 -37.41 6.75
CA GLN A 159 -16.33 -37.93 5.47
C GLN A 159 -16.78 -39.39 5.44
N ASN A 160 -17.85 -39.68 4.69
CA ASN A 160 -18.25 -41.06 4.45
C ASN A 160 -17.05 -41.75 3.82
N ALA A 161 -16.51 -42.72 4.56
CA ALA A 161 -15.51 -43.64 4.08
C ALA A 161 -16.08 -44.32 2.83
N THR A 162 -15.57 -43.94 1.65
CA THR A 162 -15.75 -44.72 0.43
C THR A 162 -14.89 -45.97 0.56
N GLY A 163 -15.34 -46.90 1.40
CA GLY A 163 -15.04 -48.31 1.24
C GLY A 163 -16.02 -48.87 0.22
N ARG A 164 -15.55 -49.12 -1.00
CA ARG A 164 -16.18 -50.11 -1.88
C ARG A 164 -15.13 -51.13 -2.25
N GLN A 165 -15.58 -52.36 -2.09
CA GLN A 165 -14.92 -53.64 -2.32
C GLN A 165 -14.25 -53.74 -3.68
#